data_AF-A0A3A8PCD8-F1
#
_entry.id   AF-A0A3A8PCD8-F1
#
_cell.length_a   1.000
_cell.length_b   1.000
_cell.length_c   1.000
_cell.angle_alpha   90.00
_cell.angle_beta   90.00
_cell.angle_gamma   90.00
#
_symmetry.space_group_name_H-M   'P 1'
#
loop_
_entity.id
_entity.type
_entity.pdbx_description
1 polymer ?
#
loop_
_entity_poly.entity_id
_entity_poly.type
_entity_poly.pdbx_seq_one_letter_code
_entity_poly.pdbx_strand_id
1 'polypeptide(L)'
;MISRLPLTLLALGLGACGSLDNAPFQAGTVHGRLTKFDPAVALVSVMGEPDVRATVDADGRFTLHDVPAGPAELFIVAASDKAARVTLTVQGGQSVEVADVEPGPASTLSVKVHARGNLKIKKGQASVNDTPLADLLLDDDGNRRVGPLPDGCYTVSISAPDFPKRSLLDCVGGGKQKVLKVELVPDEAYARKGCAQTGCASDSVCAPDGKCVECLDDTACGAPLVCRGFRCEGPGPQCAACNGNWQCDAATHCEEVPGDQMACVAKCGNGRPACGEGFTCQQERCLPDPAYFTTCESYRQ
;
A
#
# COMPACT_ATOMS: atom_id res chain seq x y z
N MET A 1 -19.15 94.38 -16.89
CA MET A 1 -17.85 93.73 -17.15
C MET A 1 -17.35 93.16 -15.83
N ILE A 2 -17.56 91.86 -15.60
CA ILE A 2 -17.17 91.18 -14.35
C ILE A 2 -16.21 90.06 -14.72
N SER A 3 -15.01 90.18 -14.18
CA SER A 3 -13.81 89.36 -14.41
C SER A 3 -13.97 87.95 -13.84
N ARG A 4 -13.59 86.93 -14.62
CA ARG A 4 -13.50 85.52 -14.18
C ARG A 4 -12.03 85.18 -13.93
N LEU A 5 -11.65 84.97 -12.67
CA LEU A 5 -10.38 84.34 -12.29
C LEU A 5 -10.46 82.83 -12.58
N PRO A 6 -9.39 82.18 -13.09
CA PRO A 6 -9.29 80.73 -13.09
C PRO A 6 -8.72 80.23 -11.75
N LEU A 7 -9.39 79.21 -11.21
CA LEU A 7 -9.01 78.46 -10.02
C LEU A 7 -8.03 77.35 -10.44
N THR A 8 -6.77 77.46 -10.07
CA THR A 8 -5.73 76.46 -10.35
C THR A 8 -5.92 75.25 -9.42
N LEU A 9 -6.32 74.10 -9.98
CA LEU A 9 -6.34 72.82 -9.26
C LEU A 9 -4.90 72.35 -9.00
N LEU A 10 -4.53 72.22 -7.73
CA LEU A 10 -3.33 71.53 -7.29
C LEU A 10 -3.64 70.02 -7.23
N ALA A 11 -3.15 69.26 -8.21
CA ALA A 11 -3.22 67.80 -8.18
C ALA A 11 -2.10 67.25 -7.27
N LEU A 12 -2.48 66.80 -6.07
CA LEU A 12 -1.60 66.03 -5.21
C LEU A 12 -1.39 64.64 -5.83
N GLY A 13 -0.16 64.36 -6.26
CA GLY A 13 0.29 63.02 -6.62
C GLY A 13 0.31 62.14 -5.37
N LEU A 14 -0.67 61.23 -5.26
CA LEU A 14 -0.60 60.11 -4.34
C LEU A 14 0.50 59.16 -4.82
N GLY A 15 1.50 58.98 -3.97
CA GLY A 15 2.70 58.21 -4.22
C GLY A 15 2.42 56.79 -4.68
N ALA A 16 3.20 56.37 -5.67
CA ALA A 16 3.40 54.98 -6.03
C ALA A 16 3.92 54.20 -4.81
N CYS A 17 3.08 53.38 -4.20
CA CYS A 17 3.57 52.24 -3.43
C CYS A 17 4.15 51.26 -4.45
N GLY A 18 5.48 51.24 -4.59
CA GLY A 18 6.17 50.22 -5.35
C GLY A 18 5.78 48.85 -4.81
N SER A 19 5.20 48.01 -5.66
CA SER A 19 5.00 46.60 -5.38
C SER A 19 6.38 45.98 -5.20
N LEU A 20 6.76 45.67 -3.95
CA LEU A 20 7.97 44.92 -3.66
C LEU A 20 7.73 43.48 -4.14
N ASP A 21 8.24 43.17 -5.33
CA ASP A 21 8.25 41.82 -5.85
C ASP A 21 9.23 40.97 -5.03
N ASN A 22 8.67 40.20 -4.09
CA ASN A 22 9.42 39.27 -3.26
C ASN A 22 9.54 37.87 -3.91
N ALA A 23 9.06 37.67 -5.15
CA ALA A 23 9.17 36.38 -5.84
C ALA A 23 10.60 35.82 -5.86
N PRO A 24 11.66 36.63 -6.07
CA PRO A 24 13.04 36.12 -6.06
C PRO A 24 13.51 35.54 -4.72
N PHE A 25 12.83 35.84 -3.61
CA PHE A 25 13.18 35.38 -2.26
C PHE A 25 12.28 34.25 -1.76
N GLN A 26 11.36 33.76 -2.58
CA GLN A 26 10.45 32.67 -2.19
C GLN A 26 11.05 31.28 -2.44
N ALA A 27 12.09 31.18 -3.27
CA ALA A 27 12.75 29.94 -3.60
C ALA A 27 14.28 30.11 -3.68
N GLY A 28 15.01 29.00 -3.56
CA GLY A 28 16.46 28.92 -3.69
C GLY A 28 16.89 27.79 -4.62
N THR A 29 18.21 27.60 -4.75
CA THR A 29 18.80 26.49 -5.49
C THR A 29 19.54 25.56 -4.53
N VAL A 30 19.42 24.26 -4.72
CA VAL A 30 20.12 23.25 -3.91
C VAL A 30 21.06 22.46 -4.80
N HIS A 31 22.34 22.43 -4.44
CA HIS A 31 23.36 21.60 -5.06
C HIS A 31 23.77 20.48 -4.12
N GLY A 32 24.17 19.35 -4.67
CA GLY A 32 24.71 18.25 -3.89
C GLY A 32 25.30 17.17 -4.76
N ARG A 33 25.77 16.10 -4.10
CA ARG A 33 26.39 14.96 -4.75
C ARG A 33 26.03 13.65 -4.06
N LEU A 34 25.71 12.63 -4.84
CA LEU A 34 25.55 11.25 -4.40
C LEU A 34 26.87 10.50 -4.57
N THR A 35 27.30 9.80 -3.52
CA THR A 35 28.55 9.02 -3.53
C THR A 35 28.35 7.59 -4.08
N LYS A 36 27.11 7.08 -4.03
CA LYS A 36 26.70 5.77 -4.59
C LYS A 36 25.34 5.93 -5.24
N PHE A 37 25.26 5.65 -6.55
CA PHE A 37 24.04 5.80 -7.32
C PHE A 37 24.11 5.00 -8.63
N ASP A 38 22.96 4.82 -9.26
CA ASP A 38 22.81 4.35 -10.64
C ASP A 38 22.19 5.50 -11.46
N PRO A 39 22.93 6.10 -12.42
CA PRO A 39 22.45 7.25 -13.19
C PRO A 39 21.18 6.95 -14.00
N ALA A 40 20.86 5.69 -14.29
CA ALA A 40 19.67 5.33 -15.04
C ALA A 40 18.37 5.50 -14.24
N VAL A 41 18.45 5.51 -12.90
CA VAL A 41 17.28 5.56 -12.00
C VAL A 41 17.37 6.64 -10.93
N ALA A 42 18.53 7.27 -10.75
CA ALA A 42 18.76 8.23 -9.70
C ALA A 42 17.88 9.49 -9.89
N LEU A 43 17.13 9.83 -8.84
CA LEU A 43 16.19 10.93 -8.79
C LEU A 43 16.29 11.60 -7.41
N VAL A 44 16.39 12.93 -7.42
CA VAL A 44 16.29 13.76 -6.23
C VAL A 44 15.06 14.63 -6.37
N SER A 45 14.20 14.69 -5.35
CA SER A 45 13.03 15.55 -5.32
C SER A 45 12.86 16.18 -3.94
N VAL A 46 12.10 17.27 -3.87
CA VAL A 46 11.72 17.88 -2.60
C VAL A 46 10.47 17.19 -2.07
N MET A 47 10.47 16.79 -0.81
CA MET A 47 9.27 16.25 -0.17
C MET A 47 8.18 17.31 -0.07
N GLY A 48 6.95 16.95 -0.43
CA GLY A 48 5.80 17.86 -0.50
C GLY A 48 5.72 18.65 -1.81
N GLU A 49 6.81 18.70 -2.58
CA GLU A 49 6.91 19.37 -3.88
C GLU A 49 7.59 18.44 -4.90
N PRO A 50 6.96 17.30 -5.25
CA PRO A 50 7.61 16.25 -6.05
C PRO A 50 7.94 16.66 -7.49
N ASP A 51 7.35 17.76 -7.98
CA ASP A 51 7.67 18.36 -9.28
C ASP A 51 8.99 19.15 -9.24
N VAL A 52 9.43 19.59 -8.05
CA VAL A 52 10.77 20.14 -7.83
C VAL A 52 11.74 18.97 -7.70
N ARG A 53 12.30 18.58 -8.83
CA ARG A 53 13.16 17.39 -8.97
C ARG A 53 14.30 17.56 -9.94
N ALA A 54 15.32 16.75 -9.76
CA ALA A 54 16.51 16.70 -10.59
C ALA A 54 16.96 15.26 -10.81
N THR A 55 17.52 15.00 -12.00
CA THR A 55 18.32 13.81 -12.26
C THR A 55 19.74 14.01 -11.72
N VAL A 56 20.49 12.92 -11.61
CA VAL A 56 21.88 12.93 -11.15
C VAL A 56 22.80 12.73 -12.36
N ASP A 57 23.84 13.57 -12.48
CA ASP A 57 24.80 13.45 -13.57
C ASP A 57 25.82 12.30 -13.36
N ALA A 58 26.73 12.12 -14.32
CA ALA A 58 27.72 11.05 -14.29
C ALA A 58 28.73 11.18 -13.13
N ASP A 59 28.93 12.37 -12.58
CA ASP A 59 29.82 12.63 -11.43
C ASP A 59 29.09 12.53 -10.08
N GLY A 60 27.79 12.21 -10.13
CA GLY A 60 26.91 12.09 -8.98
C GLY A 60 26.29 13.40 -8.55
N ARG A 61 26.47 14.50 -9.28
CA ARG A 61 25.97 15.81 -8.89
C ARG A 61 24.52 16.01 -9.31
N PHE A 62 23.79 16.79 -8.52
CA PHE A 62 22.44 17.21 -8.85
C PHE A 62 22.28 18.70 -8.53
N THR A 63 21.34 19.34 -9.23
CA THR A 63 20.93 20.72 -8.95
C THR A 63 19.42 20.79 -8.99
N LEU A 64 18.81 21.17 -7.86
CA LEU A 64 17.39 21.50 -7.76
C LEU A 64 17.23 23.01 -7.85
N HIS A 65 16.41 23.47 -8.79
CA HIS A 65 15.99 24.86 -8.88
C HIS A 65 14.62 25.04 -8.23
N ASP A 66 14.26 26.28 -7.91
CA ASP A 66 12.93 26.65 -7.42
C ASP A 66 12.49 25.91 -6.14
N VAL A 67 13.45 25.55 -5.28
CA VAL A 67 13.16 24.90 -4.00
C VAL A 67 12.58 25.94 -3.05
N PRO A 68 11.37 25.75 -2.48
CA PRO A 68 10.78 26.73 -1.57
C PRO A 68 11.70 27.07 -0.40
N ALA A 69 11.76 28.36 -0.06
CA ALA A 69 12.56 28.83 1.06
C ALA A 69 11.99 28.33 2.41
N GLY A 70 12.88 28.00 3.35
CA GLY A 70 12.54 27.45 4.66
C GLY A 70 13.07 26.02 4.87
N PRO A 71 12.58 25.33 5.93
CA PRO A 71 12.90 23.92 6.16
C PRO A 71 12.39 23.05 5.02
N ALA A 72 13.26 22.18 4.51
CA ALA A 72 12.95 21.23 3.45
C ALA A 72 13.51 19.85 3.78
N GLU A 73 13.01 18.84 3.09
CA GLU A 73 13.54 17.48 3.12
C GLU A 73 13.67 16.97 1.68
N LEU A 74 14.85 16.50 1.31
CA LEU A 74 15.06 15.84 0.03
C LEU A 74 14.63 14.37 0.14
N PHE A 75 13.89 13.90 -0.84
CA PHE A 75 13.63 12.50 -1.10
C PHE A 75 14.56 12.04 -2.23
N ILE A 76 15.44 11.09 -1.93
CA ILE A 76 16.48 10.63 -2.86
C ILE A 76 16.28 9.14 -3.15
N VAL A 77 16.06 8.82 -4.42
CA VAL A 77 16.24 7.47 -4.97
C VAL A 77 17.58 7.46 -5.66
N ALA A 78 18.51 6.64 -5.18
CA ALA A 78 19.86 6.58 -5.74
C ALA A 78 20.08 5.36 -6.63
N ALA A 79 19.49 4.21 -6.27
CA ALA A 79 19.50 2.98 -7.04
C ALA A 79 18.26 2.14 -6.67
N SER A 80 18.05 0.99 -7.31
CA SER A 80 16.90 0.11 -7.05
C SER A 80 16.76 -0.37 -5.60
N ASP A 81 17.86 -0.35 -4.84
CA ASP A 81 17.99 -0.79 -3.44
C ASP A 81 18.65 0.29 -2.55
N LYS A 82 18.80 1.52 -3.05
CA LYS A 82 19.47 2.61 -2.32
C LYS A 82 18.64 3.90 -2.34
N ALA A 83 18.45 4.48 -1.16
CA ALA A 83 17.67 5.70 -1.00
C ALA A 83 18.13 6.50 0.22
N ALA A 84 17.82 7.79 0.26
CA ALA A 84 18.14 8.67 1.38
C ALA A 84 17.08 9.76 1.57
N ARG A 85 17.02 10.29 2.80
CA ARG A 85 16.34 11.52 3.16
C ARG A 85 17.35 12.50 3.73
N VAL A 86 17.26 13.77 3.32
CA VAL A 86 18.19 14.81 3.78
C VAL A 86 17.42 16.04 4.18
N THR A 87 17.46 16.39 5.45
CA THR A 87 16.90 17.66 5.95
C THR A 87 17.87 18.81 5.68
N LEU A 88 17.34 19.94 5.23
CA LEU A 88 18.09 21.16 4.99
C LEU A 88 17.21 22.39 5.23
N THR A 89 17.83 23.57 5.26
CA THR A 89 17.13 24.85 5.26
C THR A 89 17.54 25.64 4.04
N VAL A 90 16.57 25.98 3.20
CA VAL A 90 16.79 26.71 1.96
C VAL A 90 16.61 28.20 2.23
N GLN A 91 17.62 29.00 1.88
CA GLN A 91 17.53 30.45 1.96
C GLN A 91 17.05 31.01 0.62
N GLY A 92 16.01 31.84 0.64
CA GLY A 92 15.43 32.44 -0.56
C GLY A 92 16.44 33.28 -1.34
N GLY A 93 16.47 33.12 -2.66
CA GLY A 93 17.39 33.80 -3.58
C GLY A 93 18.84 33.34 -3.46
N GLN A 94 19.13 32.28 -2.71
CA GLN A 94 20.48 31.77 -2.48
C GLN A 94 20.64 30.32 -2.94
N SER A 95 21.90 29.93 -3.12
CA SER A 95 22.30 28.55 -3.39
C SER A 95 22.78 27.89 -2.10
N VAL A 96 22.33 26.66 -1.86
CA VAL A 96 22.71 25.83 -0.71
C VAL A 96 23.46 24.62 -1.22
N GLU A 97 24.64 24.37 -0.65
CA GLU A 97 25.44 23.16 -0.89
C GLU A 97 25.13 22.12 0.20
N VAL A 98 24.70 20.94 -0.23
CA VAL A 98 24.49 19.77 0.63
C VAL A 98 25.79 18.98 0.69
N ALA A 99 26.13 18.48 1.89
CA ALA A 99 27.26 17.56 2.03
C ALA A 99 27.07 16.31 1.16
N ASP A 100 28.18 15.70 0.73
CA ASP A 100 28.16 14.44 -0.03
C ASP A 100 27.25 13.41 0.67
N VAL A 101 26.23 12.93 -0.05
CA VAL A 101 25.23 12.01 0.46
C VAL A 101 25.67 10.59 0.14
N GLU A 102 25.72 9.72 1.16
CA GLU A 102 25.86 8.27 0.97
C GLU A 102 24.50 7.58 1.21
N PRO A 103 23.81 7.15 0.14
CA PRO A 103 22.51 6.50 0.26
C PRO A 103 22.56 5.16 1.00
N GLY A 104 21.61 4.95 1.91
CA GLY A 104 21.44 3.72 2.68
C GLY A 104 20.59 2.67 1.95
N PRO A 105 20.44 1.46 2.51
CA PRO A 105 19.53 0.45 2.00
C PRO A 105 18.09 0.97 1.93
N ALA A 106 17.45 0.85 0.76
CA ALA A 106 16.07 1.25 0.57
C ALA A 106 15.09 0.14 0.94
N SER A 107 13.99 0.53 1.57
CA SER A 107 12.87 -0.35 1.86
C SER A 107 11.86 -0.35 0.71
N THR A 108 10.94 -1.32 0.70
CA THR A 108 9.81 -1.34 -0.24
C THR A 108 8.50 -1.75 0.41
N LEU A 109 7.40 -1.27 -0.15
CA LEU A 109 6.05 -1.69 0.21
C LEU A 109 5.50 -2.63 -0.87
N SER A 110 5.05 -3.80 -0.45
CA SER A 110 4.19 -4.67 -1.25
C SER A 110 2.75 -4.34 -0.92
N VAL A 111 2.15 -3.45 -1.69
CA VAL A 111 0.74 -3.08 -1.56
C VAL A 111 -0.10 -4.20 -2.14
N LYS A 112 -1.08 -4.68 -1.36
CA LYS A 112 -2.05 -5.70 -1.77
C LYS A 112 -3.45 -5.14 -1.53
N VAL A 113 -4.16 -4.83 -2.59
CA VAL A 113 -5.47 -4.18 -2.55
C VAL A 113 -6.55 -5.21 -2.89
N HIS A 114 -7.55 -5.33 -2.03
CA HIS A 114 -8.76 -6.09 -2.35
C HIS A 114 -9.98 -5.18 -2.23
N ALA A 115 -10.99 -5.41 -3.07
CA ALA A 115 -12.27 -4.75 -2.93
C ALA A 115 -13.21 -5.60 -2.08
N ARG A 116 -14.05 -4.94 -1.27
CA ARG A 116 -15.09 -5.62 -0.51
C ARG A 116 -16.03 -6.37 -1.45
N GLY A 117 -16.36 -7.60 -1.08
CA GLY A 117 -17.24 -8.46 -1.86
C GLY A 117 -16.62 -8.93 -3.18
N ASN A 118 -15.29 -9.01 -3.26
CA ASN A 118 -14.53 -9.51 -4.41
C ASN A 118 -14.87 -8.81 -5.73
N LEU A 119 -15.24 -7.53 -5.66
CA LEU A 119 -15.49 -6.71 -6.84
C LEU A 119 -14.18 -6.48 -7.61
N LYS A 120 -14.29 -6.36 -8.93
CA LYS A 120 -13.13 -6.04 -9.76
C LYS A 120 -12.62 -4.62 -9.48
N ILE A 121 -11.33 -4.48 -9.20
CA ILE A 121 -10.66 -3.18 -9.18
C ILE A 121 -10.23 -2.86 -10.62
N LYS A 122 -10.73 -1.75 -11.18
CA LYS A 122 -10.36 -1.30 -12.54
C LYS A 122 -9.41 -0.13 -12.43
N LYS A 123 -8.25 -0.17 -13.11
CA LYS A 123 -7.29 0.96 -13.15
C LYS A 123 -6.92 1.48 -11.76
N GLY A 124 -6.75 0.58 -10.79
CA GLY A 124 -6.33 0.98 -9.44
C GLY A 124 -4.91 1.56 -9.47
N GLN A 125 -4.64 2.51 -8.59
CA GLN A 125 -3.36 3.21 -8.47
C GLN A 125 -2.95 3.33 -7.01
N ALA A 126 -1.64 3.26 -6.78
CA ALA A 126 -1.01 3.57 -5.50
C ALA A 126 -0.11 4.81 -5.65
N SER A 127 -0.21 5.72 -4.70
CA SER A 127 0.63 6.93 -4.61
C SER A 127 1.20 7.03 -3.20
N VAL A 128 2.45 7.44 -3.10
CA VAL A 128 3.08 7.82 -1.83
C VAL A 128 3.04 9.33 -1.76
N ASN A 129 2.21 9.86 -0.87
CA ASN A 129 2.01 11.30 -0.73
C ASN A 129 3.35 12.00 -0.48
N ASP A 130 3.46 13.22 -0.99
CA ASP A 130 4.63 14.09 -0.79
C ASP A 130 5.93 13.56 -1.41
N THR A 131 5.84 12.58 -2.32
CA THR A 131 6.98 12.00 -3.05
C THR A 131 6.66 11.88 -4.54
N PRO A 132 7.67 11.68 -5.41
CA PRO A 132 7.45 11.48 -6.85
C PRO A 132 6.84 10.12 -7.20
N LEU A 133 6.60 9.24 -6.22
CA LEU A 133 5.99 7.93 -6.42
C LEU A 133 4.46 8.05 -6.47
N ALA A 134 3.93 8.64 -7.54
CA ALA A 134 2.50 8.84 -7.75
C ALA A 134 1.94 7.92 -8.87
N ASP A 135 0.64 7.64 -8.79
CA ASP A 135 -0.19 7.00 -9.81
C ASP A 135 0.36 5.66 -10.32
N LEU A 136 1.02 4.90 -9.43
CA LEU A 136 1.59 3.60 -9.72
C LEU A 136 0.47 2.59 -9.93
N LEU A 137 0.27 2.17 -11.18
CA LEU A 137 -0.77 1.20 -11.54
C LEU A 137 -0.62 -0.11 -10.76
N LEU A 138 -1.72 -0.55 -10.15
CA LEU A 138 -1.86 -1.90 -9.62
C LEU A 138 -1.90 -2.90 -10.79
N ASP A 139 -1.41 -4.11 -10.57
CA ASP A 139 -1.63 -5.22 -11.49
C ASP A 139 -3.08 -5.74 -11.44
N ASP A 140 -3.40 -6.69 -12.30
CA ASP A 140 -4.76 -7.25 -12.43
C ASP A 140 -5.24 -7.95 -11.15
N ASP A 141 -4.31 -8.36 -10.28
CA ASP A 141 -4.59 -8.98 -8.98
C ASP A 141 -4.63 -7.96 -7.83
N GLY A 142 -4.55 -6.66 -8.15
CA GLY A 142 -4.60 -5.57 -7.17
C GLY A 142 -3.31 -5.40 -6.38
N ASN A 143 -2.18 -5.95 -6.84
CA ASN A 143 -0.90 -5.83 -6.17
C ASN A 143 -0.02 -4.74 -6.81
N ARG A 144 0.87 -4.16 -5.99
CA ARG A 144 1.90 -3.25 -6.47
C ARG A 144 3.11 -3.22 -5.54
N ARG A 145 4.31 -3.31 -6.11
CA ARG A 145 5.54 -2.93 -5.43
C ARG A 145 5.73 -1.42 -5.52
N VAL A 146 5.91 -0.78 -4.36
CA VAL A 146 6.14 0.66 -4.19
C VAL A 146 7.51 0.87 -3.55
N GLY A 147 8.29 1.78 -4.14
CA GLY A 147 9.65 2.09 -3.75
C GLY A 147 10.61 2.06 -4.94
N PRO A 148 11.91 2.26 -4.70
CA PRO A 148 12.61 2.28 -3.39
C PRO A 148 12.17 3.45 -2.47
N LEU A 149 12.15 3.20 -1.16
CA LEU A 149 11.79 4.17 -0.13
C LEU A 149 12.95 4.30 0.90
N PRO A 150 13.41 5.52 1.21
CA PRO A 150 14.20 5.79 2.41
C PRO A 150 13.44 5.37 3.67
N ASP A 151 14.17 5.07 4.74
CA ASP A 151 13.59 4.83 6.06
C ASP A 151 12.72 6.03 6.49
N GLY A 152 11.52 5.75 7.00
CA GLY A 152 10.55 6.78 7.36
C GLY A 152 9.11 6.31 7.32
N CYS A 153 8.20 7.19 7.73
CA CYS A 153 6.77 6.98 7.66
C CYS A 153 6.18 7.76 6.47
N TYR A 154 5.27 7.12 5.75
CA TYR A 154 4.69 7.63 4.52
C TYR A 154 3.18 7.43 4.53
N THR A 155 2.45 8.41 4.01
CA THR A 155 1.03 8.23 3.72
C THR A 155 0.90 7.62 2.33
N VAL A 156 0.45 6.37 2.27
CA VAL A 156 0.15 5.67 1.02
C VAL A 156 -1.32 5.85 0.69
N SER A 157 -1.59 6.39 -0.47
CA SER A 157 -2.93 6.60 -1.01
C SER A 157 -3.24 5.59 -2.10
N ILE A 158 -4.40 4.94 -2.00
CA ILE A 158 -4.96 4.05 -3.02
C ILE A 158 -6.19 4.71 -3.63
N SER A 159 -6.23 4.76 -4.95
CA SER A 159 -7.38 5.26 -5.72
C SER A 159 -7.79 4.22 -6.77
N ALA A 160 -9.09 4.12 -6.99
CA ALA A 160 -9.68 3.38 -8.10
C ALA A 160 -11.01 4.05 -8.46
N PRO A 161 -11.45 4.05 -9.73
CA PRO A 161 -12.79 4.48 -10.12
C PRO A 161 -13.86 3.72 -9.33
N ASP A 162 -14.93 4.40 -8.95
CA ASP A 162 -16.07 3.85 -8.18
C ASP A 162 -15.77 3.44 -6.72
N PHE A 163 -14.55 3.72 -6.25
CA PHE A 163 -14.15 3.54 -4.86
C PHE A 163 -13.68 4.88 -4.28
N PRO A 164 -14.11 5.25 -3.07
CA PRO A 164 -13.50 6.34 -2.32
C PRO A 164 -12.00 6.11 -2.14
N LYS A 165 -11.22 7.19 -2.30
CA LYS A 165 -9.78 7.18 -2.03
C LYS A 165 -9.52 6.71 -0.60
N ARG A 166 -8.56 5.82 -0.42
CA ARG A 166 -8.09 5.36 0.90
C ARG A 166 -6.65 5.82 1.13
N SER A 167 -6.35 6.31 2.32
CA SER A 167 -4.99 6.69 2.71
C SER A 167 -4.63 6.01 4.02
N LEU A 168 -3.43 5.45 4.10
CA LEU A 168 -2.90 4.82 5.30
C LEU A 168 -1.50 5.36 5.57
N LEU A 169 -1.22 5.67 6.84
CA LEU A 169 0.13 5.99 7.29
C LEU A 169 0.83 4.69 7.67
N ASP A 170 2.00 4.44 7.08
CA ASP A 170 2.84 3.32 7.49
C ASP A 170 4.33 3.63 7.42
N CYS A 171 5.12 2.95 8.25
CA CYS A 171 6.56 3.15 8.35
C CYS A 171 7.32 1.96 7.76
N VAL A 172 8.38 2.28 7.02
CA VAL A 172 9.34 1.34 6.45
C VAL A 172 10.74 1.66 6.96
N GLY A 173 11.60 0.64 7.02
CA GLY A 173 12.97 0.85 7.44
C GLY A 173 13.88 -0.37 7.33
N GLY A 174 15.18 -0.14 7.40
CA GLY A 174 16.21 -1.18 7.46
C GLY A 174 16.35 -1.99 6.18
N GLY A 175 16.02 -1.41 5.02
CA GLY A 175 16.13 -2.07 3.71
C GLY A 175 15.15 -3.24 3.51
N LYS A 176 14.08 -3.32 4.30
CA LYS A 176 13.15 -4.46 4.28
C LYS A 176 11.97 -4.24 3.34
N GLN A 177 11.38 -5.34 2.89
CA GLN A 177 10.05 -5.31 2.29
C GLN A 177 8.98 -5.43 3.38
N LYS A 178 7.94 -4.60 3.29
CA LYS A 178 6.77 -4.66 4.16
C LYS A 178 5.50 -4.82 3.33
N VAL A 179 4.57 -5.66 3.80
CA VAL A 179 3.29 -5.89 3.12
C VAL A 179 2.24 -4.94 3.69
N LEU A 180 1.58 -4.16 2.81
CA LEU A 180 0.48 -3.28 3.16
C LEU A 180 -0.81 -3.81 2.53
N LYS A 181 -1.71 -4.35 3.36
CA LYS A 181 -3.01 -4.85 2.91
C LYS A 181 -4.05 -3.73 2.99
N VAL A 182 -4.82 -3.52 1.93
CA VAL A 182 -5.82 -2.45 1.85
C VAL A 182 -7.16 -3.02 1.36
N GLU A 183 -8.23 -2.75 2.11
CA GLU A 183 -9.61 -2.99 1.65
C GLU A 183 -10.20 -1.70 1.07
N LEU A 184 -10.64 -1.75 -0.19
CA LEU A 184 -11.50 -0.74 -0.78
C LEU A 184 -12.96 -1.11 -0.56
N VAL A 185 -13.73 -0.16 -0.04
CA VAL A 185 -15.18 -0.31 0.12
C VAL A 185 -15.83 0.50 -1.00
N PRO A 186 -16.63 -0.10 -1.89
CA PRO A 186 -17.29 0.62 -2.95
C PRO A 186 -18.35 1.58 -2.39
N ASP A 187 -18.66 2.64 -3.14
CA ASP A 187 -19.84 3.45 -2.83
C ASP A 187 -21.13 2.63 -2.99
N GLU A 188 -22.16 2.95 -2.21
CA GLU A 188 -23.41 2.19 -2.22
C GLU A 188 -24.05 2.08 -3.60
N ALA A 189 -23.99 3.17 -4.38
CA ALA A 189 -24.53 3.20 -5.74
C ALA A 189 -23.80 2.20 -6.66
N TYR A 190 -22.49 2.03 -6.49
CA TYR A 190 -21.71 1.04 -7.23
C TYR A 190 -22.00 -0.37 -6.75
N ALA A 191 -22.04 -0.59 -5.44
CA ALA A 191 -22.33 -1.89 -4.83
C ALA A 191 -23.68 -2.46 -5.30
N ARG A 192 -24.69 -1.61 -5.53
CA ARG A 192 -26.03 -2.02 -5.99
C ARG A 192 -26.12 -2.39 -7.47
N LYS A 193 -25.10 -2.09 -8.30
CA LYS A 193 -25.12 -2.44 -9.74
C LYS A 193 -25.00 -3.95 -10.00
N GLY A 194 -24.45 -4.69 -9.03
CA GLY A 194 -24.18 -6.11 -9.15
C GLY A 194 -22.98 -6.43 -10.06
N CYS A 195 -22.39 -7.59 -9.83
CA CYS A 195 -21.18 -8.05 -10.51
C CYS A 195 -21.30 -8.20 -12.02
N ALA A 196 -22.51 -8.31 -12.56
CA ALA A 196 -22.72 -8.39 -14.01
C ALA A 196 -22.27 -7.11 -14.74
N GLN A 197 -22.28 -5.97 -14.03
CA GLN A 197 -21.83 -4.68 -14.55
C GLN A 197 -20.47 -4.27 -14.00
N THR A 198 -20.22 -4.56 -12.72
CA THR A 198 -19.00 -4.13 -12.03
C THR A 198 -17.83 -5.07 -12.29
N GLY A 199 -18.10 -6.36 -12.48
CA GLY A 199 -17.13 -7.45 -12.63
C GLY A 199 -16.63 -7.97 -11.28
N CYS A 200 -16.05 -9.16 -11.31
CA CYS A 200 -15.42 -9.80 -10.16
C CYS A 200 -13.89 -9.81 -10.27
N ALA A 201 -13.22 -9.92 -9.13
CA ALA A 201 -11.79 -10.21 -9.06
C ALA A 201 -11.46 -11.55 -9.77
N SER A 202 -10.20 -11.74 -10.13
CA SER A 202 -9.72 -12.84 -10.99
C SER A 202 -10.24 -14.23 -10.60
N ASP A 203 -10.32 -14.51 -9.29
CA ASP A 203 -10.72 -15.81 -8.74
C ASP A 203 -12.19 -15.86 -8.32
N SER A 204 -13.03 -14.97 -8.86
CA SER A 204 -14.45 -14.90 -8.51
C SER A 204 -15.33 -14.81 -9.75
N VAL A 205 -16.50 -15.42 -9.63
CA VAL A 205 -17.53 -15.49 -10.67
C VAL A 205 -18.77 -14.73 -10.23
N CYS A 206 -19.48 -14.16 -11.20
CA CYS A 206 -20.68 -13.40 -10.92
C CYS A 206 -21.90 -14.32 -10.77
N ALA A 207 -22.46 -14.42 -9.57
CA ALA A 207 -23.65 -15.21 -9.30
C ALA A 207 -24.93 -14.54 -9.84
N PRO A 208 -26.01 -15.31 -10.07
CA PRO A 208 -27.30 -14.76 -10.52
C PRO A 208 -27.90 -13.71 -9.57
N ASP A 209 -27.54 -13.73 -8.30
CA ASP A 209 -27.97 -12.73 -7.30
C ASP A 209 -27.15 -11.43 -7.34
N GLY A 210 -26.22 -11.31 -8.30
CA GLY A 210 -25.41 -10.13 -8.52
C GLY A 210 -24.20 -10.01 -7.59
N LYS A 211 -23.85 -11.04 -6.83
CA LYS A 211 -22.64 -11.06 -5.98
C LYS A 211 -21.48 -11.78 -6.64
N CYS A 212 -20.27 -11.34 -6.34
CA CYS A 212 -19.08 -12.11 -6.68
C CYS A 212 -18.91 -13.23 -5.66
N VAL A 213 -18.73 -14.44 -6.16
CA VAL A 213 -18.58 -15.66 -5.38
C VAL A 213 -17.41 -16.47 -5.90
N GLU A 214 -16.92 -17.43 -5.12
CA GLU A 214 -15.76 -18.24 -5.52
C GLU A 214 -16.13 -19.24 -6.63
N CYS A 215 -17.35 -19.77 -6.62
CA CYS A 215 -17.77 -20.80 -7.56
C CYS A 215 -19.28 -20.82 -7.82
N LEU A 216 -19.67 -21.35 -8.98
CA LEU A 216 -21.05 -21.73 -9.32
C LEU A 216 -21.22 -23.24 -9.47
N ASP A 217 -20.13 -23.94 -9.76
CA ASP A 217 -20.02 -25.39 -9.87
C ASP A 217 -18.58 -25.81 -9.52
N ASP A 218 -18.35 -27.12 -9.44
CA ASP A 218 -17.06 -27.70 -9.05
C ASP A 218 -15.92 -27.37 -10.03
N THR A 219 -16.21 -27.00 -11.28
CA THR A 219 -15.17 -26.69 -12.27
C THR A 219 -14.48 -25.35 -12.00
N ALA A 220 -15.13 -24.46 -11.27
CA ALA A 220 -14.54 -23.21 -10.78
C ALA A 220 -13.58 -23.45 -9.59
N CYS A 221 -13.63 -24.64 -8.98
CA CYS A 221 -12.79 -24.98 -7.85
C CYS A 221 -11.58 -25.81 -8.28
N GLY A 222 -10.39 -25.43 -7.81
CA GLY A 222 -9.20 -26.26 -7.98
C GLY A 222 -9.32 -27.56 -7.18
N ALA A 223 -8.97 -28.70 -7.77
CA ALA A 223 -8.99 -29.98 -7.06
C ALA A 223 -8.06 -29.92 -5.82
N PRO A 224 -8.47 -30.45 -4.65
CA PRO A 224 -9.62 -31.32 -4.38
C PRO A 224 -10.91 -30.59 -3.93
N LEU A 225 -11.01 -29.27 -4.14
CA LEU A 225 -12.15 -28.48 -3.68
C LEU A 225 -13.40 -28.70 -4.56
N VAL A 226 -14.58 -28.60 -3.94
CA VAL A 226 -15.90 -28.68 -4.55
C VAL A 226 -16.72 -27.45 -4.20
N CYS A 227 -17.62 -27.04 -5.09
CA CYS A 227 -18.43 -25.86 -4.88
C CYS A 227 -19.60 -26.15 -3.95
N ARG A 228 -19.63 -25.46 -2.80
CA ARG A 228 -20.71 -25.57 -1.81
C ARG A 228 -21.11 -24.19 -1.32
N GLY A 229 -22.38 -23.84 -1.50
CA GLY A 229 -22.88 -22.52 -1.08
C GLY A 229 -22.12 -21.35 -1.69
N PHE A 230 -21.69 -21.50 -2.96
CA PHE A 230 -20.85 -20.55 -3.70
C PHE A 230 -19.43 -20.33 -3.16
N ARG A 231 -18.92 -21.28 -2.36
CA ARG A 231 -17.54 -21.32 -1.86
C ARG A 231 -16.85 -22.60 -2.30
N CYS A 232 -15.57 -22.50 -2.62
CA CYS A 232 -14.77 -23.69 -2.88
C CYS A 232 -14.35 -24.30 -1.54
N GLU A 233 -15.00 -25.41 -1.20
CA GLU A 233 -14.78 -26.13 0.04
C GLU A 233 -14.22 -27.52 -0.26
N GLY A 234 -13.33 -28.03 0.57
CA GLY A 234 -12.79 -29.36 0.37
C GLY A 234 -12.01 -29.83 1.58
N PRO A 235 -11.38 -31.00 1.47
CA PRO A 235 -10.73 -31.63 2.61
C PRO A 235 -9.61 -30.74 3.15
N GLY A 236 -9.76 -30.33 4.40
CA GLY A 236 -8.75 -29.66 5.19
C GLY A 236 -7.94 -30.68 6.00
N PRO A 237 -6.69 -30.33 6.36
CA PRO A 237 -5.83 -31.18 7.16
C PRO A 237 -6.35 -31.35 8.58
N GLN A 238 -5.69 -32.22 9.34
CA GLN A 238 -5.85 -32.33 10.79
C GLN A 238 -5.86 -30.93 11.46
N CYS A 239 -6.81 -30.71 12.37
CA CYS A 239 -7.11 -29.42 13.02
C CYS A 239 -7.65 -28.29 12.13
N ALA A 240 -7.94 -28.52 10.85
CA ALA A 240 -8.68 -27.55 10.05
C ALA A 240 -10.07 -27.29 10.64
N ALA A 241 -10.50 -26.03 10.67
CA ALA A 241 -11.87 -25.70 11.09
C ALA A 241 -12.88 -26.28 10.09
N CYS A 242 -13.99 -26.80 10.60
CA CYS A 242 -14.99 -27.46 9.76
C CYS A 242 -16.41 -27.26 10.30
N ASN A 243 -17.42 -27.50 9.46
CA ASN A 243 -18.83 -27.60 9.83
C ASN A 243 -19.47 -28.91 9.33
N GLY A 244 -18.67 -29.78 8.73
CA GLY A 244 -19.01 -31.17 8.47
C GLY A 244 -17.90 -31.94 7.76
N ASN A 245 -18.07 -33.25 7.65
CA ASN A 245 -17.00 -34.18 7.24
C ASN A 245 -16.46 -33.97 5.83
N TRP A 246 -17.21 -33.32 4.93
CA TRP A 246 -16.73 -33.03 3.57
C TRP A 246 -15.60 -32.01 3.52
N GLN A 247 -15.39 -31.27 4.62
CA GLN A 247 -14.30 -30.30 4.79
C GLN A 247 -13.07 -30.92 5.45
N CYS A 248 -13.06 -32.24 5.64
CA CYS A 248 -12.01 -32.95 6.34
C CYS A 248 -11.36 -33.96 5.39
N ASP A 249 -10.04 -34.09 5.48
CA ASP A 249 -9.30 -35.17 4.81
C ASP A 249 -9.91 -36.54 5.12
N ALA A 250 -9.76 -37.50 4.20
CA ALA A 250 -10.38 -38.82 4.30
C ALA A 250 -10.07 -39.59 5.60
N ALA A 251 -8.97 -39.24 6.29
CA ALA A 251 -8.58 -39.84 7.58
C ALA A 251 -9.16 -39.12 8.81
N THR A 252 -9.87 -38.02 8.62
CA THR A 252 -10.34 -37.10 9.67
C THR A 252 -11.85 -36.87 9.59
N HIS A 253 -12.46 -36.52 10.72
CA HIS A 253 -13.89 -36.22 10.81
C HIS A 253 -14.10 -34.89 11.50
N CYS A 254 -15.15 -34.18 11.11
CA CYS A 254 -15.50 -32.91 11.72
C CYS A 254 -16.17 -33.15 13.07
N GLU A 255 -15.49 -32.81 14.15
CA GLU A 255 -15.99 -33.03 15.51
C GLU A 255 -15.69 -31.82 16.41
N GLU A 256 -16.48 -31.68 17.47
CA GLU A 256 -16.22 -30.69 18.53
C GLU A 256 -14.97 -31.11 19.30
N VAL A 257 -14.03 -30.17 19.47
CA VAL A 257 -12.76 -30.39 20.16
C VAL A 257 -12.63 -29.42 21.34
N PRO A 258 -11.98 -29.82 22.44
CA PRO A 258 -11.88 -28.96 23.62
C PRO A 258 -11.22 -27.60 23.30
N GLY A 259 -11.93 -26.50 23.60
CA GLY A 259 -11.40 -25.15 23.43
C GLY A 259 -11.59 -24.54 22.04
N ASP A 260 -12.09 -25.30 21.05
CA ASP A 260 -12.50 -24.80 19.73
C ASP A 260 -13.96 -25.17 19.44
N GLN A 261 -14.56 -24.63 18.36
CA GLN A 261 -15.95 -24.97 17.99
C GLN A 261 -16.04 -26.33 17.27
N MET A 262 -15.36 -26.51 16.14
CA MET A 262 -15.40 -27.76 15.34
C MET A 262 -14.10 -27.86 14.54
N ALA A 263 -13.46 -29.03 14.53
CA ALA A 263 -12.22 -29.28 13.80
C ALA A 263 -12.15 -30.68 13.18
N CYS A 264 -11.41 -30.80 12.08
CA CYS A 264 -11.10 -32.07 11.45
C CYS A 264 -10.11 -32.87 12.29
N VAL A 265 -10.55 -33.99 12.87
CA VAL A 265 -9.74 -34.83 13.74
C VAL A 265 -9.69 -36.29 13.30
N ALA A 266 -8.50 -36.84 13.24
CA ALA A 266 -8.27 -38.27 13.11
C ALA A 266 -8.58 -38.98 14.43
N LYS A 267 -9.04 -40.22 14.33
CA LYS A 267 -9.21 -41.11 15.48
C LYS A 267 -7.94 -41.90 15.74
N CYS A 268 -7.63 -42.10 17.02
CA CYS A 268 -6.51 -42.91 17.49
C CYS A 268 -6.96 -43.91 18.55
N GLY A 269 -6.04 -44.76 19.00
CA GLY A 269 -6.29 -45.79 20.01
C GLY A 269 -6.17 -47.21 19.46
N ASN A 270 -6.73 -48.19 20.18
CA ASN A 270 -6.55 -49.60 19.86
C ASN A 270 -7.08 -49.95 18.46
N GLY A 271 -6.21 -50.53 17.63
CA GLY A 271 -6.53 -50.92 16.26
C GLY A 271 -6.63 -49.75 15.26
N ARG A 272 -6.26 -48.53 15.66
CA ARG A 272 -6.22 -47.34 14.80
C ARG A 272 -4.78 -46.84 14.61
N PRO A 273 -4.48 -46.11 13.52
CA PRO A 273 -3.18 -45.51 13.31
C PRO A 273 -2.76 -44.60 14.48
N ALA A 274 -1.45 -44.50 14.70
CA ALA A 274 -0.90 -43.50 15.61
C ALA A 274 -1.12 -42.09 15.05
N CYS A 275 -1.16 -41.10 15.94
CA CYS A 275 -1.25 -39.71 15.56
C CYS A 275 0.02 -39.25 14.83
N GLY A 276 -0.14 -38.32 13.89
CA GLY A 276 0.98 -37.70 13.17
C GLY A 276 1.85 -36.83 14.07
N GLU A 277 2.97 -36.35 13.52
CA GLU A 277 3.91 -35.49 14.23
C GLU A 277 3.23 -34.21 14.76
N GLY A 278 3.52 -33.84 16.01
CA GLY A 278 2.90 -32.71 16.71
C GLY A 278 1.53 -33.01 17.33
N PHE A 279 1.03 -34.25 17.23
CA PHE A 279 -0.24 -34.67 17.80
C PHE A 279 -0.07 -35.83 18.78
N THR A 280 -0.89 -35.84 19.83
CA THR A 280 -0.97 -36.93 20.80
C THR A 280 -2.37 -37.52 20.82
N CYS A 281 -2.47 -38.81 21.16
CA CYS A 281 -3.75 -39.47 21.26
C CYS A 281 -4.44 -39.10 22.58
N GLN A 282 -5.45 -38.24 22.50
CA GLN A 282 -6.18 -37.69 23.63
C GLN A 282 -7.66 -38.05 23.48
N GLN A 283 -8.17 -38.89 24.38
CA GLN A 283 -9.57 -39.35 24.34
C GLN A 283 -9.98 -39.90 22.96
N GLU A 284 -9.17 -40.81 22.41
CA GLU A 284 -9.32 -41.41 21.07
C GLU A 284 -9.28 -40.43 19.89
N ARG A 285 -8.85 -39.19 20.10
CA ARG A 285 -8.66 -38.18 19.07
C ARG A 285 -7.20 -37.79 18.97
N CYS A 286 -6.71 -37.62 17.76
CA CYS A 286 -5.43 -36.94 17.57
C CYS A 286 -5.67 -35.44 17.79
N LEU A 287 -5.11 -34.89 18.86
CA LEU A 287 -5.17 -33.46 19.19
C LEU A 287 -3.74 -32.92 19.33
N PRO A 288 -3.54 -31.60 19.13
CA PRO A 288 -2.21 -31.01 19.25
C PRO A 288 -1.57 -31.39 20.59
N ASP A 289 -0.26 -31.61 20.58
CA ASP A 289 0.47 -31.93 21.79
C ASP A 289 0.30 -30.79 22.82
N PRO A 290 -0.31 -31.05 23.99
CA PRO A 290 -0.61 -30.04 24.99
C PRO A 290 0.64 -29.41 25.61
N ALA A 291 1.82 -29.99 25.40
CA ALA A 291 3.09 -29.38 25.77
C ALA A 291 3.41 -28.12 24.96
N TYR A 292 2.86 -28.00 23.75
CA TYR A 292 3.15 -26.91 22.81
C TYR A 292 1.91 -26.09 22.44
N PHE A 293 0.74 -26.75 22.31
CA PHE A 293 -0.50 -26.14 21.83
C PHE A 293 -1.69 -26.69 22.59
N THR A 294 -2.55 -25.81 23.09
CA THR A 294 -3.71 -26.20 23.90
C THR A 294 -4.97 -26.47 23.06
N THR A 295 -5.03 -25.95 21.84
CA THR A 295 -6.19 -26.06 20.95
C THR A 295 -5.78 -26.19 19.48
N CYS A 296 -6.68 -26.69 18.62
CA CYS A 296 -6.47 -26.69 17.18
C CYS A 296 -6.38 -25.26 16.61
N GLU A 297 -7.00 -24.25 17.22
CA GLU A 297 -6.77 -22.84 16.85
C GLU A 297 -5.33 -22.40 17.11
N SER A 298 -4.79 -22.68 18.29
CA SER A 298 -3.41 -22.28 18.64
C SER A 298 -2.35 -22.96 17.77
N TYR A 299 -2.63 -24.17 17.28
CA TYR A 299 -1.75 -24.92 16.38
C TYR A 299 -1.69 -24.33 14.95
N ARG A 300 -2.70 -23.57 14.53
CA ARG A 300 -2.81 -23.01 13.16
C ARG A 300 -2.21 -21.62 13.00
N GLN A 301 -1.81 -20.96 14.10
CA GLN A 301 -1.25 -19.61 14.10
C GLN A 301 0.26 -19.63 13.89
#